data_AF-A0A1H8U363-F1
#
_entry.id   AF-A0A1H8U363-F1
#
_cell.length_a   1.000
_cell.length_b   1.000
_cell.length_c   1.000
_cell.angle_alpha   90.00
_cell.angle_beta   90.00
_cell.angle_gamma   90.00
#
_symmetry.space_group_name_H-M   'P 1'
#
loop_
_entity.id
_entity.type
_entity.pdbx_description
1 polymer ?
#
loop_
_entity_poly.entity_id
_entity_poly.type
_entity_poly.pdbx_seq_one_letter_code
_entity_poly.pdbx_strand_id
1 'polypeptide(L)'
;MMKQMFLAGVVGLASSSAAVAGPFYLDLGGGGGLGLPNAGDPNNSGSTRTQDFNSMGSLDTLATSIYQASSPGDIGPGTPVFDTNRSDVLGDVSITNGSIQTPSDDQRNIAGFVPAASLAGGNGFAASPDDWQGNNWGMTFDYDLAGQVVSGSGDDLNNAAVNFTSGTFDYFFEYEGERLQVLSIDVTGSSGSIANLVLEGRVNFDFLANGGFSADEQDFIQNFFRDAATGDSFYDIASTGAEVPIHWRLDTNVDGDEDLIEGEYQGETVWVRQTELNTTARFQVPEPSAVMLLGLGLVGLAFVAHRRRKADQDLAA
;
A
#
# COMPACT_ATOMS: atom_id res chain seq x y z
N MET A 1 33.03 27.31 49.62
CA MET A 1 32.44 25.97 49.45
C MET A 1 31.30 26.10 48.44
N MET A 2 31.44 25.41 47.30
CA MET A 2 30.65 25.55 46.07
C MET A 2 29.18 25.13 46.24
N LYS A 3 28.26 25.95 45.71
CA LYS A 3 26.86 25.61 45.43
C LYS A 3 26.82 24.61 44.27
N GLN A 4 26.41 23.37 44.53
CA GLN A 4 26.08 22.41 43.47
C GLN A 4 24.73 22.79 42.86
N MET A 5 24.75 23.21 41.58
CA MET A 5 23.55 23.42 40.78
C MET A 5 22.98 22.07 40.35
N PHE A 6 21.71 21.83 40.66
CA PHE A 6 20.90 20.77 40.05
C PHE A 6 20.63 21.13 38.59
N LEU A 7 21.16 20.36 37.65
CA LEU A 7 20.76 20.39 36.24
C LEU A 7 19.74 19.28 36.03
N ALA A 8 18.46 19.62 36.04
CA ALA A 8 17.39 18.74 35.60
C ALA A 8 17.37 18.72 34.06
N GLY A 9 17.93 17.67 33.47
CA GLY A 9 17.81 17.40 32.04
C GLY A 9 16.40 16.92 31.73
N VAL A 10 15.63 17.74 31.03
CA VAL A 10 14.34 17.35 30.44
C VAL A 10 14.63 16.36 29.31
N VAL A 11 14.58 15.07 29.61
CA VAL A 11 14.40 14.03 28.59
C VAL A 11 12.91 14.05 28.25
N GLY A 12 12.55 14.97 27.35
CA GLY A 12 11.23 14.97 26.74
C GLY A 12 11.17 13.83 25.73
N LEU A 13 10.54 12.73 26.13
CA LEU A 13 9.98 11.74 25.24
C LEU A 13 9.14 12.48 24.19
N ALA A 14 9.65 12.62 22.98
CA ALA A 14 8.81 12.81 21.81
C ALA A 14 8.12 11.47 21.57
N SER A 15 7.09 11.19 22.37
CA SER A 15 6.03 10.30 21.94
C SER A 15 5.35 11.04 20.79
N SER A 16 5.84 10.82 19.57
CA SER A 16 5.06 11.06 18.36
C SER A 16 3.77 10.27 18.56
N SER A 17 2.71 10.98 18.92
CA SER A 17 1.36 10.43 18.83
C SER A 17 1.24 9.93 17.40
N ALA A 18 1.02 8.63 17.22
CA ALA A 18 0.63 8.10 15.92
C ALA A 18 -0.59 8.93 15.49
N ALA A 19 -0.42 9.77 14.47
CA ALA A 19 -1.52 10.54 13.91
C ALA A 19 -2.58 9.52 13.49
N VAL A 20 -3.82 9.74 13.92
CA VAL A 20 -4.92 8.90 13.49
C VAL A 20 -5.06 9.08 11.98
N ALA A 21 -5.08 7.98 11.23
CA ALA A 21 -5.32 7.97 9.78
C ALA A 21 -6.50 8.91 9.43
N GLY A 22 -6.23 10.00 8.71
CA GLY A 22 -7.26 10.85 8.14
C GLY A 22 -7.98 10.15 6.98
N PRO A 23 -9.26 10.43 6.75
CA PRO A 23 -9.95 9.94 5.55
C PRO A 23 -9.30 10.48 4.28
N PHE A 24 -9.40 9.74 3.19
CA PHE A 24 -8.98 10.16 1.85
C PHE A 24 -10.13 9.94 0.87
N TYR A 25 -10.02 10.52 -0.32
CA TYR A 25 -10.94 10.30 -1.43
C TYR A 25 -10.16 10.12 -2.74
N LEU A 26 -10.82 9.51 -3.72
CA LEU A 26 -10.37 9.47 -5.11
C LEU A 26 -10.95 10.66 -5.87
N ASP A 27 -10.12 11.36 -6.63
CA ASP A 27 -10.50 12.40 -7.57
C ASP A 27 -10.34 11.87 -9.01
N LEU A 28 -11.46 11.59 -9.66
CA LEU A 28 -11.51 11.05 -11.02
C LEU A 28 -11.26 12.12 -12.09
N GLY A 29 -10.99 13.36 -11.68
CA GLY A 29 -10.67 14.47 -12.56
C GLY A 29 -11.88 15.08 -13.28
N GLY A 30 -11.89 16.42 -13.36
CA GLY A 30 -12.94 17.18 -14.03
C GLY A 30 -12.58 17.50 -15.47
N GLY A 31 -12.93 16.61 -16.41
CA GLY A 31 -13.01 16.87 -17.85
C GLY A 31 -11.85 17.63 -18.49
N GLY A 32 -10.88 16.92 -19.07
CA GLY A 32 -9.99 17.57 -20.05
C GLY A 32 -8.84 16.74 -20.60
N GLY A 33 -8.11 16.00 -19.76
CA GLY A 33 -6.84 15.38 -20.17
C GLY A 33 -6.99 13.98 -20.74
N LEU A 34 -7.57 13.06 -19.96
CA LEU A 34 -7.68 11.65 -20.36
C LEU A 34 -8.81 11.34 -21.35
N GLY A 35 -9.55 12.37 -21.80
CA GLY A 35 -10.70 12.17 -22.68
C GLY A 35 -11.84 11.35 -22.07
N LEU A 36 -11.77 10.98 -20.78
CA LEU A 36 -12.79 10.25 -20.03
C LEU A 36 -14.11 11.03 -20.13
N PRO A 37 -15.03 10.64 -21.02
CA PRO A 37 -16.35 11.25 -21.04
C PRO A 37 -16.97 10.83 -19.73
N ASN A 38 -17.26 11.77 -18.83
CA ASN A 38 -18.22 11.53 -17.76
C ASN A 38 -17.76 10.61 -16.59
N ALA A 39 -16.50 10.11 -16.56
CA ALA A 39 -15.92 9.50 -15.34
C ALA A 39 -15.82 10.49 -14.17
N GLY A 40 -15.69 11.78 -14.50
CA GLY A 40 -15.65 12.90 -13.54
C GLY A 40 -17.00 13.30 -12.96
N ASP A 41 -18.09 12.60 -13.29
CA ASP A 41 -19.40 12.87 -12.69
C ASP A 41 -20.36 11.67 -12.82
N PRO A 42 -20.01 10.49 -12.27
CA PRO A 42 -20.72 9.25 -12.55
C PRO A 42 -22.17 9.24 -12.02
N ASN A 43 -22.54 10.21 -11.18
CA ASN A 43 -23.88 10.44 -10.66
C ASN A 43 -24.52 11.75 -11.17
N ASN A 44 -23.89 12.43 -12.13
CA ASN A 44 -24.35 13.69 -12.72
C ASN A 44 -24.60 14.81 -11.65
N SER A 45 -23.81 14.80 -10.58
CA SER A 45 -23.82 15.74 -9.45
C SER A 45 -22.89 16.96 -9.62
N GLY A 46 -22.11 16.99 -10.69
CA GLY A 46 -21.01 17.92 -10.95
C GLY A 46 -19.73 17.59 -10.17
N SER A 47 -19.58 16.36 -9.64
CA SER A 47 -18.47 15.99 -8.75
C SER A 47 -17.67 14.80 -9.25
N THR A 48 -16.36 15.02 -9.38
CA THR A 48 -15.34 14.03 -9.78
C THR A 48 -14.83 13.23 -8.59
N ARG A 49 -15.31 13.60 -7.40
CA ARG A 49 -14.82 13.10 -6.13
C ARG A 49 -15.72 11.97 -5.63
N THR A 50 -15.06 10.92 -5.18
CA THR A 50 -15.67 9.86 -4.39
C THR A 50 -15.91 10.29 -2.94
N GLN A 51 -16.74 9.56 -2.20
CA GLN A 51 -16.92 9.77 -0.77
C GLN A 51 -15.60 9.59 -0.02
N ASP A 52 -15.54 10.12 1.19
CA ASP A 52 -14.40 9.88 2.06
C ASP A 52 -14.37 8.43 2.55
N PHE A 53 -13.19 7.82 2.49
CA PHE A 53 -12.93 6.48 3.00
C PHE A 53 -11.72 6.46 3.91
N ASN A 54 -11.72 5.49 4.82
CA ASN A 54 -10.61 5.24 5.74
C ASN A 54 -9.81 3.99 5.35
N SER A 55 -10.31 3.22 4.39
CA SER A 55 -9.69 1.99 3.93
C SER A 55 -10.16 1.59 2.55
N MET A 56 -9.29 0.90 1.82
CA MET A 56 -9.61 0.11 0.63
C MET A 56 -9.43 -1.37 0.97
N GLY A 57 -10.10 -2.26 0.25
CA GLY A 57 -9.90 -3.69 0.44
C GLY A 57 -10.45 -4.52 -0.71
N SER A 58 -9.99 -5.76 -0.77
CA SER A 58 -10.46 -6.81 -1.67
C SER A 58 -10.86 -8.04 -0.87
N LEU A 59 -11.70 -8.87 -1.49
CA LEU A 59 -12.14 -10.13 -0.94
C LEU A 59 -11.73 -11.26 -1.88
N ASP A 60 -11.40 -12.41 -1.28
CA ASP A 60 -11.14 -13.67 -1.98
C ASP A 60 -10.08 -13.55 -3.10
N THR A 61 -9.07 -12.70 -2.87
CA THR A 61 -7.97 -12.51 -3.83
C THR A 61 -7.07 -13.73 -3.80
N LEU A 62 -7.02 -14.48 -4.89
CA LEU A 62 -6.08 -15.59 -5.01
C LEU A 62 -4.63 -15.09 -4.96
N ALA A 63 -3.90 -15.57 -3.98
CA ALA A 63 -2.50 -15.31 -3.74
C ALA A 63 -1.67 -16.58 -3.89
N THR A 64 -0.42 -16.42 -4.28
CA THR A 64 0.50 -17.54 -4.43
C THR A 64 1.78 -17.28 -3.66
N SER A 65 2.08 -18.13 -2.68
CA SER A 65 3.38 -18.13 -2.00
C SER A 65 4.30 -19.18 -2.63
N ILE A 66 5.54 -18.77 -2.90
CA ILE A 66 6.60 -19.57 -3.52
C ILE A 66 7.78 -19.65 -2.55
N TYR A 67 8.08 -20.86 -2.09
CA TYR A 67 9.18 -21.16 -1.18
C TYR A 67 10.38 -21.68 -1.97
N GLN A 68 11.53 -21.05 -1.81
CA GLN A 68 12.78 -21.49 -2.45
C GLN A 68 13.47 -22.55 -1.58
N ALA A 69 13.13 -23.82 -1.81
CA ALA A 69 13.67 -24.95 -1.05
C ALA A 69 13.80 -26.21 -1.92
N SER A 70 14.83 -27.01 -1.66
CA SER A 70 15.07 -28.27 -2.37
C SER A 70 14.06 -29.37 -2.06
N SER A 71 13.42 -29.31 -0.90
CA SER A 71 12.37 -30.23 -0.47
C SER A 71 11.44 -29.55 0.53
N PRO A 72 10.21 -30.07 0.77
CA PRO A 72 9.28 -29.47 1.74
C PRO A 72 9.86 -29.46 3.16
N GLY A 73 10.61 -30.50 3.51
CA GLY A 73 11.29 -30.65 4.79
C GLY A 73 12.39 -29.60 5.04
N ASP A 74 12.89 -28.96 3.98
CA ASP A 74 13.92 -27.91 4.07
C ASP A 74 13.31 -26.52 4.27
N ILE A 75 11.97 -26.39 4.20
CA ILE A 75 11.30 -25.12 4.46
C ILE A 75 11.31 -24.88 5.96
N GLY A 76 11.98 -23.81 6.39
CA GLY A 76 12.13 -23.45 7.79
C GLY A 76 12.70 -22.04 7.94
N PRO A 77 13.07 -21.60 9.16
CA PRO A 77 13.54 -20.25 9.38
C PRO A 77 14.72 -19.88 8.46
N GLY A 78 14.58 -18.80 7.70
CA GLY A 78 15.55 -18.33 6.71
C GLY A 78 15.29 -18.81 5.28
N THR A 79 14.33 -19.71 5.04
CA THR A 79 13.90 -20.07 3.67
C THR A 79 13.31 -18.83 2.99
N PRO A 80 13.82 -18.41 1.82
CA PRO A 80 13.25 -17.31 1.07
C PRO A 80 11.82 -17.61 0.63
N VAL A 81 10.96 -16.61 0.75
CA VAL A 81 9.56 -16.67 0.32
C VAL A 81 9.28 -15.49 -0.60
N PHE A 82 8.62 -15.78 -1.69
CA PHE A 82 8.06 -14.79 -2.60
C PHE A 82 6.54 -14.98 -2.65
N ASP A 83 5.75 -13.93 -2.50
CA ASP A 83 4.29 -14.00 -2.55
C ASP A 83 3.77 -12.99 -3.56
N THR A 84 2.87 -13.41 -4.45
CA THR A 84 2.38 -12.57 -5.55
C THR A 84 0.98 -12.96 -5.99
N ASN A 85 0.27 -11.98 -6.58
CA ASN A 85 -0.95 -12.18 -7.36
C ASN A 85 -0.77 -11.83 -8.85
N ARG A 86 0.47 -11.58 -9.29
CA ARG A 86 0.76 -11.14 -10.66
C ARG A 86 0.73 -12.29 -11.66
N SER A 87 -0.17 -12.19 -12.63
CA SER A 87 -0.32 -13.21 -13.68
C SER A 87 0.94 -13.40 -14.53
N ASP A 88 1.72 -12.35 -14.77
CA ASP A 88 2.96 -12.43 -15.55
C ASP A 88 4.06 -13.19 -14.79
N VAL A 89 4.19 -12.96 -13.48
CA VAL A 89 5.15 -13.71 -12.65
C VAL A 89 4.70 -15.16 -12.47
N LEU A 90 3.42 -15.39 -12.22
CA LEU A 90 2.86 -16.74 -12.08
C LEU A 90 2.94 -17.55 -13.38
N GLY A 91 2.93 -16.88 -14.54
CA GLY A 91 3.13 -17.52 -15.84
C GLY A 91 4.53 -18.12 -16.02
N ASP A 92 5.52 -17.63 -15.28
CA ASP A 92 6.91 -18.12 -15.30
C ASP A 92 7.17 -19.26 -14.32
N VAL A 93 6.19 -19.59 -13.46
CA VAL A 93 6.29 -20.71 -12.52
C VAL A 93 5.69 -21.95 -13.15
N SER A 94 6.49 -23.00 -13.28
CA SER A 94 6.02 -24.31 -13.74
C SER A 94 5.80 -25.23 -12.54
N ILE A 95 4.75 -26.08 -12.58
CA ILE A 95 4.50 -27.07 -11.53
C ILE A 95 4.49 -28.49 -12.08
N THR A 96 5.07 -29.43 -11.33
CA THR A 96 5.40 -30.78 -11.81
C THR A 96 4.17 -31.61 -12.20
N ASN A 97 2.98 -31.29 -11.69
CA ASN A 97 1.72 -31.97 -12.00
C ASN A 97 0.50 -31.03 -11.95
N GLY A 98 0.45 -30.03 -12.82
CA GLY A 98 -0.74 -29.17 -12.94
C GLY A 98 -0.49 -27.86 -13.66
N SER A 99 -1.32 -26.88 -13.36
CA SER A 99 -1.10 -25.46 -13.68
C SER A 99 -1.34 -24.61 -12.44
N ILE A 100 -0.52 -23.59 -12.22
CA ILE A 100 -0.82 -22.55 -11.25
C ILE A 100 -2.07 -21.79 -11.69
N GLN A 101 -3.00 -21.59 -10.77
CA GLN A 101 -4.15 -20.75 -10.99
C GLN A 101 -3.69 -19.29 -10.97
N THR A 102 -3.97 -18.51 -12.00
CA THR A 102 -3.79 -17.05 -11.93
C THR A 102 -5.07 -16.43 -11.38
N PRO A 103 -5.00 -15.40 -10.51
CA PRO A 103 -6.20 -14.70 -10.07
C PRO A 103 -6.95 -14.17 -11.28
N SER A 104 -8.27 -14.35 -11.28
CA SER A 104 -9.13 -13.65 -12.21
C SER A 104 -9.12 -12.15 -11.91
N ASP A 105 -9.48 -11.33 -12.90
CA ASP A 105 -9.62 -9.89 -12.69
C ASP A 105 -10.64 -9.58 -11.59
N ASP A 106 -11.69 -10.39 -11.46
CA ASP A 106 -12.71 -10.26 -10.42
C ASP A 106 -12.16 -10.36 -9.01
N GLN A 107 -11.16 -11.22 -8.81
CA GLN A 107 -10.54 -11.48 -7.51
C GLN A 107 -9.57 -10.37 -7.07
N ARG A 108 -9.14 -9.49 -7.99
CA ARG A 108 -8.22 -8.38 -7.69
C ARG A 108 -8.95 -7.05 -7.51
N ASN A 109 -10.27 -7.03 -7.60
CA ASN A 109 -11.03 -5.80 -7.47
C ASN A 109 -10.99 -5.23 -6.06
N ILE A 110 -10.88 -3.91 -6.02
CA ILE A 110 -11.10 -3.13 -4.80
C ILE A 110 -12.57 -2.73 -4.74
N ALA A 111 -13.21 -3.07 -3.62
CA ALA A 111 -14.63 -2.81 -3.41
C ALA A 111 -14.87 -1.63 -2.45
N GLY A 112 -16.11 -1.14 -2.41
CA GLY A 112 -16.58 -0.19 -1.38
C GLY A 112 -16.51 1.29 -1.74
N PHE A 113 -16.25 1.64 -3.00
CA PHE A 113 -16.30 3.03 -3.46
C PHE A 113 -17.74 3.56 -3.52
N VAL A 114 -17.94 4.86 -3.28
CA VAL A 114 -19.21 5.56 -3.61
C VAL A 114 -18.85 6.92 -4.22
N PRO A 115 -19.40 7.30 -5.38
CA PRO A 115 -20.14 6.43 -6.28
C PRO A 115 -19.26 5.26 -6.70
N ALA A 116 -19.73 4.03 -6.51
CA ALA A 116 -19.18 2.87 -7.18
C ALA A 116 -19.79 2.87 -8.59
N ALA A 117 -19.00 2.51 -9.60
CA ALA A 117 -19.61 1.96 -10.80
C ALA A 117 -20.56 0.83 -10.39
N SER A 118 -21.74 0.78 -10.99
CA SER A 118 -22.69 -0.32 -10.79
C SER A 118 -21.94 -1.65 -10.94
N LEU A 119 -21.73 -2.37 -9.83
CA LEU A 119 -21.19 -3.74 -9.83
C LEU A 119 -22.24 -4.76 -10.33
N ALA A 120 -23.37 -4.28 -10.86
CA ALA A 120 -24.43 -5.12 -11.40
C ALA A 120 -24.04 -5.63 -12.80
N GLY A 121 -23.01 -6.48 -12.87
CA GLY A 121 -22.58 -7.08 -14.13
C GLY A 121 -21.36 -7.99 -14.10
N GLY A 122 -20.69 -8.10 -12.95
CA GLY A 122 -19.27 -8.47 -12.90
C GLY A 122 -18.48 -7.23 -12.52
N ASN A 123 -17.17 -7.31 -12.55
CA ASN A 123 -16.27 -6.21 -12.20
C ASN A 123 -16.65 -4.92 -12.95
N GLY A 124 -15.98 -3.80 -12.66
CA GLY A 124 -15.92 -2.67 -13.62
C GLY A 124 -15.48 -3.06 -15.05
N PHE A 125 -15.16 -4.34 -15.28
CA PHE A 125 -14.65 -5.01 -16.47
C PHE A 125 -15.74 -5.69 -17.31
N ALA A 126 -16.92 -5.99 -16.77
CA ALA A 126 -18.01 -6.49 -17.59
C ALA A 126 -18.88 -5.30 -17.98
N ALA A 127 -18.67 -4.81 -19.21
CA ALA A 127 -19.69 -4.06 -19.91
C ALA A 127 -20.95 -4.94 -19.95
N SER A 128 -21.85 -4.78 -18.97
CA SER A 128 -23.23 -5.18 -19.15
C SER A 128 -23.70 -4.43 -20.40
N PRO A 129 -24.05 -5.13 -21.50
CA PRO A 129 -24.49 -4.47 -22.73
C PRO A 129 -25.74 -3.59 -22.52
N ASP A 130 -26.41 -3.75 -21.37
CA ASP A 130 -27.66 -3.10 -21.02
C ASP A 130 -27.49 -1.90 -20.07
N ASP A 131 -26.28 -1.61 -19.55
CA ASP A 131 -26.04 -0.39 -18.76
C ASP A 131 -25.77 0.80 -19.71
N TRP A 132 -26.86 1.32 -20.26
CA TRP A 132 -26.95 2.48 -21.16
C TRP A 132 -26.45 3.83 -20.56
N GLN A 133 -25.63 3.79 -19.50
CA GLN A 133 -25.06 4.97 -18.83
C GLN A 133 -23.52 5.00 -18.78
N GLY A 134 -22.82 4.05 -19.42
CA GLY A 134 -21.50 4.28 -20.04
C GLY A 134 -20.39 4.90 -19.19
N ASN A 135 -20.24 4.51 -17.92
CA ASN A 135 -19.17 5.01 -17.03
C ASN A 135 -18.71 3.92 -16.05
N ASN A 136 -18.26 2.78 -16.55
CA ASN A 136 -17.72 1.73 -15.70
C ASN A 136 -16.22 1.95 -15.54
N TRP A 137 -15.84 2.44 -14.36
CA TRP A 137 -14.46 2.45 -13.89
C TRP A 137 -14.33 1.53 -12.68
N GLY A 138 -13.10 1.08 -12.41
CA GLY A 138 -12.79 0.28 -11.24
C GLY A 138 -11.39 0.53 -10.74
N MET A 139 -11.06 -0.10 -9.62
CA MET A 139 -9.68 -0.23 -9.18
C MET A 139 -9.33 -1.69 -8.96
N THR A 140 -8.09 -2.03 -9.32
CA THR A 140 -7.47 -3.32 -9.08
C THR A 140 -6.10 -3.13 -8.47
N PHE A 141 -5.45 -4.21 -8.08
CA PHE A 141 -4.08 -4.17 -7.59
C PHE A 141 -3.28 -5.40 -7.99
N ASP A 142 -1.99 -5.19 -8.19
CA ASP A 142 -0.98 -6.23 -8.26
C ASP A 142 -0.01 -6.07 -7.10
N TYR A 143 0.63 -7.15 -6.68
CA TYR A 143 1.68 -7.09 -5.69
C TYR A 143 2.73 -8.17 -5.89
N ASP A 144 3.92 -7.86 -5.41
CA ASP A 144 5.04 -8.79 -5.25
C ASP A 144 5.68 -8.57 -3.89
N LEU A 145 5.69 -9.58 -3.06
CA LEU A 145 6.28 -9.54 -1.72
C LEU A 145 7.44 -10.50 -1.64
N ALA A 146 8.54 -10.02 -1.06
CA ALA A 146 9.72 -10.83 -0.80
C ALA A 146 10.06 -10.80 0.69
N GLY A 147 10.35 -11.99 1.22
CA GLY A 147 10.59 -12.20 2.62
C GLY A 147 11.26 -13.53 2.90
N GLN A 148 11.15 -13.97 4.15
CA GLN A 148 11.64 -15.26 4.57
C GLN A 148 10.75 -15.84 5.68
N VAL A 149 10.73 -17.16 5.77
CA VAL A 149 10.13 -17.86 6.91
C VAL A 149 10.90 -17.47 8.18
N VAL A 150 10.20 -17.13 9.25
CA VAL A 150 10.78 -16.76 10.56
C VAL A 150 10.44 -17.76 11.66
N SER A 151 9.36 -18.52 11.51
CA SER A 151 9.01 -19.66 12.37
C SER A 151 8.15 -20.66 11.60
N GLY A 152 8.06 -21.90 12.09
CA GLY A 152 7.49 -23.03 11.36
C GLY A 152 8.57 -23.80 10.59
N SER A 153 8.36 -25.09 10.38
CA SER A 153 9.33 -25.94 9.65
C SER A 153 8.67 -27.19 9.08
N GLY A 154 9.15 -27.63 7.92
CA GLY A 154 8.73 -28.87 7.27
C GLY A 154 7.26 -28.83 6.85
N ASP A 155 6.58 -29.97 6.99
CA ASP A 155 5.21 -30.19 6.50
C ASP A 155 4.13 -29.39 7.26
N ASP A 156 4.45 -28.69 8.36
CA ASP A 156 3.51 -27.83 9.11
C ASP A 156 3.66 -26.34 8.73
N LEU A 157 3.53 -26.04 7.42
CA LEU A 157 3.52 -24.66 6.94
C LEU A 157 2.23 -23.91 7.27
N ASN A 158 1.20 -24.61 7.75
CA ASN A 158 -0.02 -24.00 8.27
C ASN A 158 0.26 -23.11 9.49
N ASN A 159 1.40 -23.32 10.16
CA ASN A 159 1.91 -22.48 11.24
C ASN A 159 3.19 -21.71 10.86
N ALA A 160 3.57 -21.66 9.59
CA ALA A 160 4.74 -20.91 9.17
C ALA A 160 4.45 -19.40 9.21
N ALA A 161 5.23 -18.68 10.01
CA ALA A 161 5.24 -17.23 9.97
C ALA A 161 6.25 -16.77 8.93
N VAL A 162 5.81 -15.90 8.03
CA VAL A 162 6.66 -15.25 7.03
C VAL A 162 6.83 -13.79 7.44
N ASN A 163 8.06 -13.29 7.36
CA ASN A 163 8.34 -11.87 7.50
C ASN A 163 8.72 -11.32 6.12
N PHE A 164 7.86 -10.48 5.56
CA PHE A 164 8.13 -9.74 4.33
C PHE A 164 8.89 -8.46 4.66
N THR A 165 9.99 -8.26 3.95
CA THR A 165 10.92 -7.14 4.20
C THR A 165 11.03 -6.19 3.01
N SER A 166 10.48 -6.59 1.87
CA SER A 166 10.54 -5.85 0.62
C SER A 166 9.40 -6.27 -0.30
N GLY A 167 9.13 -5.47 -1.32
CA GLY A 167 8.12 -5.76 -2.31
C GLY A 167 7.42 -4.50 -2.78
N THR A 168 6.49 -4.67 -3.71
CA THR A 168 5.59 -3.61 -4.15
C THR A 168 4.15 -4.07 -4.09
N PHE A 169 3.27 -3.09 -4.01
CA PHE A 169 1.84 -3.24 -4.28
C PHE A 169 1.43 -2.04 -5.10
N ASP A 170 0.91 -2.33 -6.27
CA ASP A 170 0.61 -1.38 -7.30
C ASP A 170 -0.90 -1.35 -7.49
N TYR A 171 -1.49 -0.17 -7.36
CA TYR A 171 -2.91 0.05 -7.57
C TYR A 171 -3.09 0.60 -8.97
N PHE A 172 -4.11 0.09 -9.63
CA PHE A 172 -4.46 0.50 -10.98
C PHE A 172 -5.89 1.00 -11.00
N PHE A 173 -6.09 2.11 -11.69
CA PHE A 173 -7.39 2.58 -12.14
C PHE A 173 -7.67 1.97 -13.50
N GLU A 174 -8.88 1.46 -13.68
CA GLU A 174 -9.31 0.88 -14.95
C GLU A 174 -10.55 1.58 -15.48
N TYR A 175 -10.55 1.87 -16.78
CA TYR A 175 -11.66 2.50 -17.48
C TYR A 175 -11.65 2.11 -18.96
N GLU A 176 -12.80 1.68 -19.49
CA GLU A 176 -12.97 1.28 -20.90
C GLU A 176 -11.93 0.25 -21.40
N GLY A 177 -11.39 -0.58 -20.50
CA GLY A 177 -10.39 -1.61 -20.81
C GLY A 177 -8.94 -1.10 -20.78
N GLU A 178 -8.73 0.19 -20.52
CA GLU A 178 -7.41 0.75 -20.24
C GLU A 178 -7.09 0.59 -18.75
N ARG A 179 -5.84 0.19 -18.45
CA ARG A 179 -5.33 -0.03 -17.08
C ARG A 179 -4.19 0.93 -16.80
N LEU A 180 -4.41 1.84 -15.85
CA LEU A 180 -3.48 2.92 -15.51
C LEU A 180 -3.00 2.76 -14.07
N GLN A 181 -1.69 2.62 -13.85
CA GLN A 181 -1.13 2.61 -12.50
C GLN A 181 -1.31 3.99 -11.85
N VAL A 182 -1.94 4.04 -10.69
CA VAL A 182 -2.27 5.29 -9.99
C VAL A 182 -1.57 5.44 -8.64
N LEU A 183 -1.02 4.35 -8.10
CA LEU A 183 -0.27 4.38 -6.85
C LEU A 183 0.62 3.15 -6.79
N SER A 184 1.86 3.33 -6.32
CA SER A 184 2.75 2.24 -5.94
C SER A 184 3.15 2.41 -4.49
N ILE A 185 3.44 1.30 -3.82
CA ILE A 185 3.82 1.31 -2.41
C ILE A 185 4.93 0.31 -2.22
N ASP A 186 6.05 0.83 -1.73
CA ASP A 186 7.21 0.03 -1.40
C ASP A 186 7.01 -0.56 -0.01
N VAL A 187 6.99 -1.88 0.07
CA VAL A 187 6.95 -2.59 1.34
C VAL A 187 8.32 -2.49 1.99
N THR A 188 8.33 -2.02 3.24
CA THR A 188 9.53 -1.80 4.05
C THR A 188 9.67 -2.80 5.19
N GLY A 189 8.60 -3.53 5.49
CA GLY A 189 8.56 -4.52 6.54
C GLY A 189 7.19 -5.13 6.72
N SER A 190 7.12 -6.06 7.66
CA SER A 190 5.88 -6.63 8.11
C SER A 190 5.94 -6.91 9.61
N SER A 191 4.79 -6.82 10.26
CA SER A 191 4.61 -7.12 11.68
C SER A 191 3.30 -7.89 11.87
N GLY A 192 3.19 -8.68 12.93
CA GLY A 192 1.96 -9.42 13.22
C GLY A 192 2.17 -10.91 13.48
N SER A 193 1.06 -11.66 13.48
CA SER A 193 1.05 -13.12 13.65
C SER A 193 0.64 -13.82 12.36
N ILE A 194 0.76 -15.14 12.32
CA ILE A 194 0.51 -16.03 11.15
C ILE A 194 -0.84 -15.77 10.45
N ALA A 195 -1.85 -15.27 11.16
CA ALA A 195 -3.19 -14.98 10.64
C ALA A 195 -3.54 -13.49 10.56
N ASN A 196 -2.62 -12.59 10.92
CA ASN A 196 -2.87 -11.14 10.95
C ASN A 196 -1.57 -10.41 10.62
N LEU A 197 -1.15 -10.55 9.37
CA LEU A 197 0.03 -9.89 8.88
C LEU A 197 -0.32 -8.43 8.58
N VAL A 198 0.49 -7.52 9.11
CA VAL A 198 0.46 -6.09 8.82
C VAL A 198 1.72 -5.77 8.04
N LEU A 199 1.57 -5.48 6.75
CA LEU A 199 2.64 -4.93 5.94
C LEU A 199 2.76 -3.43 6.22
N GLU A 200 4.00 -2.97 6.30
CA GLU A 200 4.37 -1.58 6.52
C GLU A 200 5.07 -1.08 5.26
N GLY A 201 4.57 0.00 4.68
CA GLY A 201 5.09 0.52 3.42
C GLY A 201 5.00 2.02 3.30
N ARG A 202 5.48 2.51 2.17
CA ARG A 202 5.56 3.93 1.84
C ARG A 202 5.04 4.14 0.44
N VAL A 203 4.26 5.20 0.24
CA VAL A 203 3.84 5.63 -1.09
C VAL A 203 5.06 5.93 -1.95
N ASN A 204 5.05 5.41 -3.18
CA ASN A 204 6.06 5.61 -4.19
C ASN A 204 5.38 6.04 -5.51
N PHE A 205 5.95 7.05 -6.16
CA PHE A 205 5.53 7.54 -7.48
C PHE A 205 6.67 7.51 -8.51
N ASP A 206 7.77 6.82 -8.23
CA ASP A 206 8.92 6.68 -9.14
C ASP A 206 8.54 6.01 -10.47
N PHE A 207 7.44 5.24 -10.49
CA PHE A 207 6.89 4.68 -11.72
C PHE A 207 6.47 5.77 -12.72
N LEU A 208 6.11 6.98 -12.28
CA LEU A 208 5.79 8.10 -13.16
C LEU A 208 6.97 8.52 -14.05
N ALA A 209 8.19 8.46 -13.53
CA ALA A 209 9.39 8.84 -14.28
C ALA A 209 9.75 7.83 -15.38
N ASN A 210 9.32 6.57 -15.23
CA ASN A 210 9.73 5.45 -16.08
C ASN A 210 8.57 4.85 -16.90
N GLY A 211 7.33 5.17 -16.57
CA GLY A 211 6.13 4.51 -17.12
C GLY A 211 5.66 5.02 -18.47
N GLY A 212 6.31 6.04 -19.05
CA GLY A 212 5.97 6.54 -20.39
C GLY A 212 4.63 7.27 -20.47
N PHE A 213 4.06 7.68 -19.34
CA PHE A 213 2.80 8.41 -19.25
C PHE A 213 2.87 9.76 -19.96
N SER A 214 1.80 10.10 -20.67
CA SER A 214 1.52 11.44 -21.19
C SER A 214 1.39 12.47 -20.07
N ALA A 215 1.47 13.77 -20.40
CA ALA A 215 1.32 14.83 -19.41
C ALA A 215 -0.06 14.79 -18.70
N ASP A 216 -1.10 14.43 -19.45
CA ASP A 216 -2.46 14.33 -18.93
C ASP A 216 -2.65 13.12 -18.00
N GLU A 217 -2.03 11.97 -18.33
CA GLU A 217 -1.99 10.81 -17.44
C GLU A 217 -1.22 11.10 -16.15
N GLN A 218 -0.08 11.78 -16.25
CA GLN A 218 0.69 12.18 -15.07
C GLN A 218 -0.11 13.12 -14.16
N ASP A 219 -0.78 14.12 -14.73
CA ASP A 219 -1.64 15.03 -13.96
C ASP A 219 -2.78 14.27 -13.27
N PHE A 220 -3.42 13.35 -13.98
CA PHE A 220 -4.45 12.49 -13.38
C PHE A 220 -3.91 11.66 -12.21
N ILE A 221 -2.82 10.92 -12.42
CA ILE A 221 -2.23 10.03 -11.39
C ILE A 221 -1.82 10.84 -10.16
N GLN A 222 -1.14 11.98 -10.36
CA GLN A 222 -0.68 12.83 -9.26
C GLN A 222 -1.83 13.35 -8.41
N ASN A 223 -3.00 13.60 -9.02
CA ASN A 223 -4.17 14.13 -8.34
C ASN A 223 -5.18 13.05 -7.88
N PHE A 224 -4.94 11.77 -8.20
CA PHE A 224 -5.94 10.72 -8.03
C PHE A 224 -6.27 10.43 -6.55
N PHE A 225 -5.26 10.22 -5.71
CA PHE A 225 -5.43 10.04 -4.26
C PHE A 225 -5.26 11.36 -3.52
N ARG A 226 -6.30 11.79 -2.79
CA ARG A 226 -6.28 13.04 -2.02
C ARG A 226 -6.63 12.83 -0.56
N ASP A 227 -5.91 13.51 0.32
CA ASP A 227 -6.30 13.60 1.72
C ASP A 227 -7.56 14.46 1.87
N ALA A 228 -8.57 13.94 2.57
CA ALA A 228 -9.85 14.62 2.72
C ALA A 228 -9.77 15.82 3.67
N ALA A 229 -8.82 15.81 4.61
CA ALA A 229 -8.66 16.89 5.59
C ALA A 229 -8.01 18.14 4.97
N THR A 230 -7.02 17.96 4.11
CA THR A 230 -6.21 19.06 3.53
C THR A 230 -6.58 19.38 2.09
N GLY A 231 -7.01 18.37 1.33
CA GLY A 231 -7.16 18.45 -0.13
C GLY A 231 -5.85 18.20 -0.89
N ASP A 232 -4.73 18.05 -0.18
CA ASP A 232 -3.43 17.77 -0.79
C ASP A 232 -3.43 16.35 -1.39
N SER A 233 -2.78 16.20 -2.54
CA SER A 233 -2.63 14.88 -3.15
C SER A 233 -1.57 14.06 -2.42
N PHE A 234 -1.67 12.73 -2.49
CA PHE A 234 -0.63 11.86 -1.94
C PHE A 234 0.71 12.08 -2.64
N TYR A 235 0.69 12.44 -3.92
CA TYR A 235 1.87 12.81 -4.68
C TYR A 235 2.53 14.07 -4.11
N ASP A 236 1.77 15.14 -3.87
CA ASP A 236 2.31 16.38 -3.30
C ASP A 236 2.93 16.11 -1.94
N ILE A 237 2.23 15.35 -1.07
CA ILE A 237 2.73 15.00 0.26
C ILE A 237 4.04 14.20 0.15
N ALA A 238 4.08 13.14 -0.66
CA ALA A 238 5.28 12.34 -0.88
C ALA A 238 6.45 13.17 -1.47
N SER A 239 6.15 14.09 -2.39
CA SER A 239 7.15 14.94 -3.05
C SER A 239 7.84 15.93 -2.11
N THR A 240 7.21 16.29 -0.98
CA THR A 240 7.83 17.14 0.05
C THR A 240 8.92 16.42 0.87
N GLY A 241 9.09 15.11 0.67
CA GLY A 241 9.94 14.25 1.49
C GLY A 241 9.27 13.83 2.81
N ALA A 242 7.99 14.18 3.00
CA ALA A 242 7.17 13.60 4.06
C ALA A 242 6.82 12.15 3.67
N GLU A 243 6.97 11.23 4.62
CA GLU A 243 6.52 9.86 4.43
C GLU A 243 5.01 9.82 4.62
N VAL A 244 4.30 9.19 3.68
CA VAL A 244 2.93 8.73 3.89
C VAL A 244 3.02 7.26 4.29
N PRO A 245 3.12 6.95 5.60
CA PRO A 245 3.17 5.56 6.03
C PRO A 245 1.84 4.89 5.75
N ILE A 246 1.95 3.64 5.33
CA ILE A 246 0.80 2.82 4.99
C ILE A 246 0.87 1.53 5.79
N HIS A 247 -0.28 1.20 6.39
CA HIS A 247 -0.47 -0.06 7.09
C HIS A 247 -1.48 -0.91 6.34
N TRP A 248 -1.02 -2.06 5.89
CA TRP A 248 -1.81 -2.98 5.12
C TRP A 248 -2.01 -4.25 5.86
N ARG A 249 -3.25 -4.57 6.14
CA ARG A 249 -3.59 -5.84 6.75
C ARG A 249 -3.84 -6.85 5.64
N LEU A 250 -3.02 -7.88 5.65
CA LEU A 250 -3.16 -9.06 4.82
C LEU A 250 -3.64 -10.20 5.72
N ASP A 251 -4.84 -10.70 5.45
CA ASP A 251 -5.29 -11.94 6.07
C ASP A 251 -4.69 -13.11 5.29
N THR A 252 -3.49 -13.53 5.69
CA THR A 252 -2.77 -14.68 5.11
C THR A 252 -3.19 -16.02 5.69
N ASN A 253 -4.36 -16.09 6.33
CA ASN A 253 -4.84 -17.36 6.82
C ASN A 253 -5.03 -18.32 5.65
N VAL A 254 -4.39 -19.48 5.73
CA VAL A 254 -4.59 -20.56 4.78
C VAL A 254 -5.74 -21.40 5.30
N ASP A 255 -6.87 -21.37 4.61
CA ASP A 255 -8.06 -22.12 5.00
C ASP A 255 -7.96 -23.58 4.52
N GLY A 256 -7.14 -24.41 5.18
CA GLY A 256 -7.16 -25.87 5.02
C GLY A 256 -5.79 -26.55 4.93
N ASP A 257 -5.82 -27.86 4.64
CA ASP A 257 -4.65 -28.68 4.30
C ASP A 257 -4.26 -28.44 2.83
N GLU A 258 -3.91 -27.20 2.47
CA GLU A 258 -3.39 -26.93 1.13
C GLU A 258 -2.00 -27.53 0.98
N ASP A 259 -1.92 -28.63 0.23
CA ASP A 259 -0.67 -29.31 -0.04
C ASP A 259 0.29 -28.42 -0.83
N LEU A 260 1.56 -28.41 -0.42
CA LEU A 260 2.62 -27.80 -1.22
C LEU A 260 2.80 -28.55 -2.53
N ILE A 261 2.86 -27.78 -3.61
CA ILE A 261 3.06 -28.30 -4.95
C ILE A 261 4.51 -28.01 -5.38
N GLU A 262 5.22 -29.05 -5.78
CA GLU A 262 6.56 -28.91 -6.35
C GLU A 262 6.49 -28.20 -7.71
N GLY A 263 7.39 -27.25 -7.91
CA GLY A 263 7.54 -26.54 -9.16
C GLY A 263 8.98 -26.08 -9.43
N GLU A 264 9.12 -25.33 -10.52
CA GLU A 264 10.35 -24.66 -10.91
C GLU A 264 10.05 -23.20 -11.22
N TYR A 265 10.87 -22.30 -10.66
CA TYR A 265 10.83 -20.87 -10.92
C TYR A 265 12.26 -20.37 -11.14
N GLN A 266 12.50 -19.70 -12.27
CA GLN A 266 13.83 -19.21 -12.66
C GLN A 266 14.93 -20.29 -12.68
N GLY A 267 14.57 -21.55 -12.97
CA GLY A 267 15.50 -22.68 -13.02
C GLY A 267 15.82 -23.33 -11.67
N GLU A 268 15.18 -22.89 -10.59
CA GLU A 268 15.34 -23.44 -9.24
C GLU A 268 14.08 -24.22 -8.82
N THR A 269 14.26 -25.30 -8.08
CA THR A 269 13.14 -26.03 -7.45
C THR A 269 12.48 -25.13 -6.41
N VAL A 270 11.16 -25.02 -6.50
CA VAL A 270 10.33 -24.25 -5.57
C VAL A 270 9.15 -25.09 -5.09
N TRP A 271 8.60 -24.69 -3.95
CA TRP A 271 7.36 -25.23 -3.43
C TRP A 271 6.31 -24.13 -3.41
N VAL A 272 5.15 -24.41 -4.00
CA VAL A 272 4.10 -23.42 -4.25
C VAL A 272 2.88 -23.78 -3.43
N ARG A 273 2.22 -22.76 -2.87
CA ARG A 273 0.87 -22.86 -2.30
C ARG A 273 0.02 -21.70 -2.80
N GLN A 274 -1.29 -21.89 -2.87
CA GLN A 274 -2.21 -20.84 -3.32
C GLN A 274 -3.42 -20.77 -2.40
N THR A 275 -3.65 -19.62 -1.79
CA THR A 275 -4.78 -19.37 -0.87
C THR A 275 -5.54 -18.11 -1.30
N GLU A 276 -6.78 -17.97 -0.85
CA GLU A 276 -7.54 -16.74 -1.01
C GLU A 276 -7.23 -15.78 0.16
N LEU A 277 -6.97 -14.51 -0.16
CA LEU A 277 -6.64 -13.47 0.80
C LEU A 277 -7.72 -12.41 0.85
N ASN A 278 -8.01 -11.95 2.06
CA ASN A 278 -8.78 -10.74 2.29
C ASN A 278 -7.82 -9.60 2.63
N THR A 279 -7.87 -8.52 1.85
CA THR A 279 -6.95 -7.39 2.03
C THR A 279 -7.69 -6.19 2.61
N THR A 280 -7.02 -5.45 3.49
CA THR A 280 -7.51 -4.13 3.91
C THR A 280 -6.34 -3.17 4.03
N ALA A 281 -6.33 -2.19 3.13
CA ALA A 281 -5.39 -1.10 3.10
C ALA A 281 -5.86 0.10 3.94
N ARG A 282 -5.02 0.62 4.84
CA ARG A 282 -5.27 1.86 5.58
C ARG A 282 -4.11 2.84 5.41
N PHE A 283 -4.44 4.08 5.05
CA PHE A 283 -3.47 5.13 4.79
C PHE A 283 -3.38 6.02 6.03
N GLN A 284 -2.16 6.23 6.56
CA GLN A 284 -1.94 7.19 7.63
C GLN A 284 -1.30 8.43 7.04
N VAL A 285 -2.14 9.37 6.59
CA VAL A 285 -1.65 10.67 6.14
C VAL A 285 -1.28 11.51 7.37
N PRO A 286 -0.03 11.97 7.51
CA PRO A 286 0.35 12.86 8.60
C PRO A 286 -0.44 14.17 8.53
N GLU A 287 -1.09 14.57 9.63
CA GLU A 287 -1.75 15.88 9.67
C GLU A 287 -0.71 17.01 9.47
N PRO A 288 -0.93 18.01 8.59
CA PRO A 288 0.03 19.10 8.38
C PRO A 288 0.31 19.92 9.63
N SER A 289 -0.65 19.94 10.56
CA SER A 289 -0.55 20.63 11.84
C SER A 289 0.60 20.07 12.69
N ALA A 290 0.86 18.77 12.64
CA ALA A 290 1.91 18.12 13.43
C ALA A 290 3.32 18.51 12.95
N VAL A 291 3.53 18.57 11.62
CA VAL A 291 4.80 19.00 11.01
C VAL A 291 5.04 20.49 11.29
N MET A 292 3.99 21.31 11.14
CA MET A 292 4.07 22.73 11.44
C MET A 292 4.32 23.01 12.93
N LEU A 293 3.70 22.24 13.84
CA LEU A 293 3.94 22.35 15.28
C LEU A 293 5.34 21.89 15.68
N LEU A 294 5.87 20.84 15.06
CA LEU A 294 7.26 20.42 15.25
C LEU A 294 8.23 21.51 14.78
N GLY A 295 7.99 22.07 13.58
CA GLY A 295 8.77 23.18 13.02
C GLY A 295 8.73 24.43 13.89
N LEU A 296 7.54 24.84 14.35
CA LEU A 296 7.37 25.97 15.27
C LEU A 296 7.99 25.69 16.64
N GLY A 297 7.92 24.45 17.13
CA GLY A 297 8.57 24.01 18.37
C GLY A 297 10.09 24.12 18.28
N LEU A 298 10.68 23.70 17.17
CA LEU A 298 12.12 23.81 16.88
C LEU A 298 12.57 25.28 16.76
N VAL A 299 11.80 26.12 16.07
CA VAL A 299 12.07 27.56 15.98
C VAL A 299 11.97 28.21 17.37
N GLY A 300 10.95 27.86 18.16
CA GLY A 300 10.80 28.31 19.53
C GLY A 300 11.99 27.92 20.42
N LEU A 301 12.47 26.68 20.31
CA LEU A 301 13.67 26.21 21.02
C LEU A 301 14.95 26.91 20.54
N ALA A 302 15.09 27.18 19.24
CA ALA A 302 16.21 27.94 18.69
C ALA A 302 16.23 29.39 19.22
N PHE A 303 15.08 30.04 19.32
CA PHE A 303 14.94 31.37 19.94
C PHE A 303 15.31 31.36 21.42
N VAL A 304 14.86 30.34 22.17
CA VAL A 304 15.21 30.18 23.60
C VAL A 304 16.71 29.92 23.78
N ALA A 305 17.31 29.07 22.94
CA ALA A 305 18.74 28.79 22.97
C ALA A 305 19.58 30.01 22.59
N HIS A 306 19.15 30.80 21.59
CA HIS A 306 19.81 32.04 21.21
C HIS A 306 19.75 33.09 22.32
N ARG A 307 18.60 33.23 22.99
CA ARG A 307 18.43 34.14 24.12
C ARG A 307 19.34 33.79 25.30
N ARG A 308 19.56 32.51 25.56
CA ARG A 308 20.48 32.05 26.63
C ARG A 308 21.93 32.38 26.32
N ARG A 309 22.39 32.19 25.08
CA ARG A 309 23.77 32.56 24.67
C ARG A 309 24.05 34.06 24.79
N LYS A 310 23.06 34.91 24.51
CA LYS A 310 23.21 36.36 24.67
C LYS A 310 23.33 36.78 26.14
N ALA A 311 22.55 36.15 27.03
CA ALA A 311 22.63 36.40 28.47
C ALA A 311 23.98 35.98 29.08
N ASP A 312 24.58 34.87 28.63
CA ASP A 312 25.89 34.43 29.10
C ASP A 312 27.05 35.32 28.58
N GLN A 313 26.89 35.97 27.42
CA GLN A 313 27.86 36.94 26.90
C GLN A 313 27.82 38.28 27.65
N ASP A 314 26.63 38.74 28.07
CA ASP A 314 26.48 39.97 28.86
C ASP A 314 26.97 39.80 30.32
N LEU A 315 27.08 38.57 30.81
CA LEU A 315 27.65 38.23 32.13
C LEU A 315 29.18 38.05 32.11
N ALA A 316 29.79 38.00 30.92
CA ALA A 316 31.23 37.85 30.73
C ALA A 316 31.95 39.16 30.31
N ALA A 317 31.20 40.27 30.18
CA ALA A 317 31.71 41.62 29.96
C ALA A 317 31.63 42.45 31.25
#